data_AF-A0A2A4TM77-F1
#
_entry.id   AF-A0A2A4TM77-F1
#
_cell.length_a   1.000
_cell.length_b   1.000
_cell.length_c   1.000
_cell.angle_alpha   90.00
_cell.angle_beta   90.00
_cell.angle_gamma   90.00
#
_symmetry.space_group_name_H-M   'P 1'
#
loop_
_entity.id
_entity.type
_entity.pdbx_description
1 polymer ?
#
loop_
_entity_poly.entity_id
_entity_poly.type
_entity_poly.pdbx_seq_one_letter_code
_entity_poly.pdbx_strand_id
1 'polypeptide(L)'
;MGIVRKSISFTEQQDTYIRSLIEKGFYTNDSEYVRDIVRKDQESRRNIIDLQDALLEGLESGVSSETIDSIWDEEIKAHDRRK
;
A
#
# COMPACT_ATOMS: atom_id res chain seq x y z
N MET A 1 9.32 -18.92 -2.94
CA MET A 1 7.95 -18.93 -2.36
C MET A 1 7.07 -19.82 -3.23
N GLY A 2 6.19 -20.62 -2.62
CA GLY A 2 5.27 -21.50 -3.35
C GLY A 2 4.07 -20.75 -3.94
N ILE A 3 3.48 -21.30 -5.01
CA ILE A 3 2.24 -20.79 -5.60
C ILE A 3 1.06 -21.49 -4.90
N VAL A 4 0.13 -20.73 -4.36
CA VAL A 4 -1.13 -21.25 -3.80
C VAL A 4 -2.23 -21.09 -4.85
N ARG A 5 -2.90 -22.18 -5.21
CA ARG A 5 -4.02 -22.15 -6.15
C ARG A 5 -5.26 -21.57 -5.50
N LYS A 6 -5.93 -20.64 -6.19
CA LYS A 6 -7.23 -20.07 -5.81
C LYS A 6 -8.20 -20.19 -6.99
N SER A 7 -9.47 -20.44 -6.71
CA SER A 7 -10.55 -20.38 -7.71
C SER A 7 -11.20 -19.00 -7.64
N ILE A 8 -11.34 -18.33 -8.78
CA ILE A 8 -11.86 -16.97 -8.90
C ILE A 8 -12.84 -16.97 -10.08
N SER A 9 -14.00 -16.34 -9.89
CA SER A 9 -15.00 -16.19 -10.94
C SER A 9 -14.86 -14.82 -11.60
N PHE A 10 -14.94 -14.78 -12.92
CA PHE A 10 -14.97 -13.57 -13.73
C PHE A 10 -16.29 -13.46 -14.49
N THR A 11 -16.67 -12.25 -14.86
CA THR A 11 -17.73 -12.06 -15.85
C THR A 11 -17.23 -12.44 -17.24
N GLU A 12 -18.14 -12.77 -18.17
CA GLU A 12 -17.78 -13.06 -19.57
C GLU A 12 -17.01 -11.92 -20.22
N GLN A 13 -17.37 -10.68 -19.89
CA GLN A 13 -16.68 -9.49 -20.39
C GLN A 13 -15.24 -9.41 -19.87
N GLN A 14 -15.01 -9.75 -18.61
CA GLN A 14 -13.68 -9.76 -18.02
C GLN A 14 -12.82 -10.88 -18.61
N ASP A 15 -13.37 -12.09 -18.76
CA ASP A 15 -12.67 -13.21 -19.41
C ASP A 15 -12.26 -12.87 -20.85
N THR A 16 -13.17 -12.29 -21.63
CA THR A 16 -12.88 -11.83 -23.00
C THR A 16 -11.75 -10.81 -23.02
N TYR A 17 -11.78 -9.85 -22.09
CA TYR A 17 -10.73 -8.85 -21.97
C TYR A 17 -9.37 -9.48 -21.62
N ILE A 18 -9.33 -10.37 -20.63
CA ILE A 18 -8.10 -11.05 -20.19
C ILE A 18 -7.51 -11.89 -21.33
N ARG A 19 -8.34 -12.64 -22.06
CA ARG A 19 -7.91 -13.39 -23.25
C ARG A 19 -7.28 -12.48 -24.30
N SER A 20 -7.88 -11.32 -24.56
CA SER A 20 -7.32 -10.37 -25.52
C SER A 20 -5.93 -9.87 -25.12
N LEU A 21 -5.63 -9.78 -23.81
CA LEU A 21 -4.29 -9.41 -23.32
C LEU A 21 -3.29 -10.54 -23.50
N ILE A 22 -3.73 -11.79 -23.31
CA ILE A 22 -2.91 -12.99 -23.51
C ILE A 22 -2.60 -13.17 -25.00
N GLU A 23 -3.58 -13.01 -25.88
CA GLU A 23 -3.41 -13.09 -27.34
C GLU A 23 -2.45 -12.03 -27.87
N LYS A 24 -2.45 -10.84 -27.27
CA LYS A 24 -1.49 -9.77 -27.58
C LYS A 24 -0.09 -10.01 -27.01
N GLY A 25 0.10 -11.06 -26.20
CA GLY A 25 1.37 -11.41 -25.59
C GLY A 25 1.75 -10.59 -24.36
N PHE A 26 0.82 -9.84 -23.76
CA PHE A 26 1.11 -9.08 -22.53
C PHE A 26 1.22 -9.99 -21.31
N TYR A 27 0.51 -11.12 -21.32
CA TYR A 27 0.53 -12.12 -20.24
C TYR A 27 0.48 -13.52 -20.84
N THR A 28 1.01 -14.50 -20.11
CA THR A 28 1.03 -15.92 -20.52
C THR A 28 -0.22 -16.68 -20.07
N ASN A 29 -0.90 -16.23 -19.03
CA ASN A 29 -2.10 -16.85 -18.46
C ASN A 29 -2.86 -15.89 -17.54
N ASP A 30 -4.09 -16.23 -17.18
CA ASP A 30 -4.95 -15.43 -16.29
C ASP A 30 -4.33 -15.19 -14.91
N SER A 31 -3.62 -16.20 -14.38
CA SER A 31 -3.01 -16.08 -13.06
C SER A 31 -1.89 -15.04 -13.04
N GLU A 32 -1.19 -14.83 -14.15
CA GLU A 32 -0.17 -13.79 -14.28
C GLU A 32 -0.80 -12.40 -14.24
N TYR A 33 -1.86 -12.19 -15.02
CA TYR A 33 -2.62 -10.94 -15.02
C TYR A 33 -3.18 -10.61 -13.63
N VAL A 34 -3.76 -11.59 -12.94
CA VAL A 34 -4.31 -11.41 -11.59
C VAL A 34 -3.20 -11.05 -10.59
N ARG A 35 -2.03 -11.71 -10.65
CA ARG A 35 -0.91 -11.36 -9.77
C ARG A 35 -0.41 -9.95 -10.01
N ASP A 36 -0.40 -9.49 -11.25
CA ASP A 36 0.00 -8.12 -11.57
C ASP A 36 -0.98 -7.09 -11.01
N ILE A 37 -2.29 -7.32 -11.14
CA ILE A 37 -3.30 -6.48 -10.48
C ILE A 37 -3.09 -6.43 -8.98
N VAL A 38 -2.90 -7.59 -8.33
CA VAL A 38 -2.69 -7.64 -6.88
C VAL A 38 -1.45 -6.84 -6.48
N ARG A 39 -0.35 -6.91 -7.24
CA ARG A 39 0.85 -6.12 -6.96
C ARG A 39 0.59 -4.63 -7.08
N LYS A 40 -0.08 -4.20 -8.14
CA LYS A 40 -0.45 -2.79 -8.36
C LYS A 40 -1.39 -2.28 -7.27
N ASP A 41 -2.35 -3.10 -6.85
CA ASP A 41 -3.26 -2.79 -5.74
C ASP A 41 -2.50 -2.68 -4.42
N GLN A 42 -1.55 -3.58 -4.13
CA GLN A 42 -0.69 -3.49 -2.95
C GLN A 42 0.18 -2.23 -2.95
N GLU A 43 0.79 -1.88 -4.08
CA GLU A 43 1.60 -0.66 -4.21
C GLU A 43 0.75 0.60 -4.03
N SER A 44 -0.43 0.65 -4.65
CA SER A 44 -1.38 1.75 -4.51
C SER A 44 -1.87 1.90 -3.07
N ARG A 45 -2.21 0.78 -2.42
CA ARG A 45 -2.72 0.77 -1.05
C ARG A 45 -1.66 1.05 -0.01
N ARG A 46 -0.39 0.71 -0.26
CA ARG A 46 0.69 0.94 0.72
C ARG A 46 0.73 2.40 1.18
N ASN A 47 0.68 3.34 0.25
CA ASN A 47 0.71 4.77 0.59
C ASN A 47 -0.54 5.22 1.38
N ILE A 48 -1.71 4.64 1.08
CA ILE A 48 -2.96 5.00 1.75
C ILE A 48 -3.02 4.36 3.14
N ILE A 49 -2.61 3.10 3.26
CA ILE A 49 -2.59 2.35 4.52
C ILE A 49 -1.56 2.98 5.46
N ASP A 50 -0.35 3.24 5.00
CA ASP A 50 0.69 3.88 5.82
C ASP A 50 0.23 5.24 6.36
N LEU A 51 -0.49 6.03 5.53
CA LEU A 51 -1.08 7.29 5.96
C LEU A 51 -2.23 7.08 6.95
N GLN A 52 -3.14 6.14 6.68
CA GLN A 52 -4.27 5.85 7.56
C GLN A 52 -3.79 5.34 8.92
N ASP A 53 -2.80 4.45 8.96
CA ASP A 53 -2.21 3.92 10.18
C ASP A 53 -1.53 5.03 10.97
N ALA A 54 -0.73 5.89 10.33
CA ALA A 54 -0.12 7.04 11.01
C ALA A 54 -1.14 8.05 11.55
N LEU A 55 -2.25 8.26 10.83
CA LEU A 55 -3.36 9.10 11.32
C LEU A 55 -4.08 8.46 12.51
N LEU A 56 -4.30 7.14 12.46
CA LEU A 56 -4.94 6.40 13.54
C LEU A 56 -4.07 6.41 14.80
N GLU A 57 -2.76 6.18 14.65
CA GLU A 57 -1.77 6.31 15.72
C GLU A 57 -1.78 7.72 16.33
N GLY A 58 -1.79 8.76 15.49
CA GLY A 58 -1.88 10.15 15.95
C GLY A 58 -3.18 10.45 16.70
N LEU A 59 -4.32 9.93 16.22
CA LEU A 59 -5.62 10.10 16.88
C LEU A 59 -5.68 9.35 18.22
N GLU A 60 -5.15 8.14 18.28
CA GLU A 60 -5.08 7.32 19.50
C GLU A 60 -4.08 7.89 20.52
N SER A 61 -3.03 8.58 20.08
CA SER A 61 -2.06 9.26 20.95
C SER A 61 -2.66 10.42 21.76
N GLY A 62 -3.86 10.87 21.40
CA GLY A 62 -4.55 11.96 22.06
C GLY A 62 -3.98 13.34 21.69
N VAL A 63 -4.59 14.39 22.26
CA VAL A 63 -4.19 15.77 21.96
C VAL A 63 -2.97 16.13 22.80
N SER A 64 -1.86 16.48 22.13
CA SER A 64 -0.66 16.97 22.81
C SER A 64 -0.93 18.33 23.47
N SER A 65 -0.41 18.49 24.69
CA SER A 65 -0.36 19.77 25.41
C SER A 65 0.85 20.63 25.04
N GLU A 66 1.77 20.09 24.23
CA GLU A 66 3.00 20.78 23.83
C GLU A 66 2.71 21.91 22.84
N THR A 67 3.35 23.05 23.06
CA THR A 67 3.32 24.17 22.12
C THR A 67 4.41 24.00 21.06
N ILE A 68 4.22 24.65 19.90
CA ILE A 68 5.18 24.63 18.80
C ILE A 68 6.59 25.05 19.28
N ASP A 69 6.68 26.09 20.10
CA ASP A 69 7.95 26.59 20.63
C ASP A 69 8.64 25.57 21.56
N SER A 70 7.86 24.85 22.39
CA SER A 70 8.37 23.80 23.28
C SER A 70 8.97 22.64 22.50
N ILE A 71 8.25 22.16 21.47
CA ILE A 71 8.69 21.07 20.59
C ILE A 71 10.00 21.45 19.87
N TRP A 72 10.07 22.70 19.39
CA TRP A 72 11.24 23.19 18.67
C TRP A 72 12.48 23.29 19.57
N ASP A 73 12.32 23.82 20.78
CA ASP A 73 13.41 23.94 21.75
C ASP A 73 13.88 22.57 22.27
N GLU A 74 12.98 21.61 22.45
CA GLU A 74 13.33 20.23 22.82
C GLU A 74 14.15 19.52 21.74
N GLU A 75 13.74 19.64 20.47
CA GLU A 75 14.42 18.92 19.39
C GLU A 75 15.80 19.51 19.10
N ILE A 76 15.99 20.84 19.19
CA ILE A 76 17.32 21.48 19.09
C ILE A 76 18.26 20.91 20.15
N LYS A 77 17.81 20.86 21.41
CA LYS A 77 18.61 20.30 22.51
C LYS A 77 18.86 18.80 22.33
N ALA A 78 17.90 18.05 21.77
CA ALA A 78 18.07 16.62 21.48
C ALA A 78 19.08 16.38 20.36
N HIS A 79 19.05 17.18 19.30
CA HIS A 79 20.00 17.11 18.20
C HIS A 79 21.43 17.43 18.65
N ASP A 80 21.63 18.48 19.46
CA ASP A 80 22.95 18.84 19.99
C ASP A 80 23.54 17.78 20.92
N ARG A 81 22.69 16.99 21.61
CA ARG A 81 23.12 15.85 22.45
C ARG A 81 23.47 14.60 21.64
N ARG A 82 22.97 14.46 20.42
CA ARG A 82 23.26 13.33 19.52
C ARG A 82 24.55 13.54 18.72
N LYS A 83 25.13 14.74 18.77
CA LYS A 83 26.32 15.15 18.05
C LYS A 83 27.58 14.94 18.89
#